data_AF-A0AAW1LAD9-F1
#
_entry.id   AF-A0AAW1LAD9-F1
#
_cell.length_a   1.000
_cell.length_b   1.000
_cell.length_c   1.000
_cell.angle_alpha   90.00
_cell.angle_beta   90.00
_cell.angle_gamma   90.00
#
_symmetry.space_group_name_H-M   'P 1'
#
loop_
_entity.id
_entity.type
_entity.pdbx_description
1 polymer ?
#
loop_
_entity_poly.entity_id
_entity_poly.type
_entity_poly.pdbx_seq_one_letter_code
_entity_poly.pdbx_strand_id
1 'polypeptide(L)'
;MESNFILDNKNNVAMYIRNKNLGICGHTKGNGYVCLKWKSWCLLGCYCSPNVDLQEFGSFVGSITSELRSTNLEAVIAGDFNAKASMWGSPVTDARGEYLMEWAAELDLSAINWSQMLAANI
;
A
#
# COMPACT_ATOMS: atom_id res chain seq x y z
N MET A 1 -24.66 -6.32 14.32
CA MET A 1 -23.46 -7.12 13.99
C MET A 1 -22.36 -6.16 13.63
N GLU A 2 -21.21 -6.20 14.30
CA GLU A 2 -20.04 -5.44 13.85
C GLU A 2 -19.62 -5.94 12.47
N SER A 3 -19.53 -5.02 11.52
CA SER A 3 -19.05 -5.31 10.17
C SER A 3 -17.63 -5.91 10.24
N ASN A 4 -17.38 -6.94 9.44
CA ASN A 4 -16.03 -7.47 9.26
C ASN A 4 -15.19 -6.61 8.31
N PHE A 5 -15.81 -5.59 7.70
CA PHE A 5 -15.14 -4.64 6.83
C PHE A 5 -14.69 -3.42 7.62
N ILE A 6 -13.43 -3.04 7.39
CA ILE A 6 -12.89 -1.73 7.75
C ILE A 6 -12.70 -0.96 6.46
N LEU A 7 -13.37 0.19 6.35
CA LEU A 7 -13.36 1.05 5.17
C LEU A 7 -12.45 2.25 5.42
N ASP A 8 -11.82 2.74 4.36
CA ASP A 8 -11.16 4.03 4.38
C ASP A 8 -12.19 5.17 4.47
N ASN A 9 -11.73 6.42 4.57
CA ASN A 9 -12.63 7.56 4.73
C ASN A 9 -13.47 7.87 3.47
N LYS A 10 -13.07 7.34 2.30
CA LYS A 10 -13.76 7.57 1.02
C LYS A 10 -14.50 6.34 0.49
N ASN A 11 -14.50 5.21 1.20
CA ASN A 11 -15.03 3.92 0.76
C ASN A 11 -14.43 3.39 -0.55
N ASN A 12 -13.19 3.78 -0.87
CA ASN A 12 -12.43 3.28 -2.01
C ASN A 12 -11.65 2.00 -1.66
N VAL A 13 -11.33 1.80 -0.38
CA VAL A 13 -10.56 0.66 0.10
C VAL A 13 -11.31 0.00 1.24
N ALA A 14 -11.34 -1.32 1.22
CA ALA A 14 -11.92 -2.14 2.26
C ALA A 14 -10.97 -3.27 2.65
N MET A 15 -10.84 -3.52 3.95
CA MET A 15 -10.18 -4.71 4.47
C MET A 15 -11.21 -5.59 5.16
N TYR A 16 -11.29 -6.85 4.72
CA TYR A 16 -12.21 -7.83 5.26
C TYR A 16 -11.49 -8.79 6.21
N ILE A 17 -11.86 -8.76 7.50
CA ILE A 17 -11.32 -9.67 8.49
C ILE A 17 -12.18 -10.94 8.51
N ARG A 18 -11.71 -11.98 7.81
CA ARG A 18 -12.38 -13.29 7.77
C ARG A 18 -12.32 -14.02 9.12
N ASN A 19 -11.14 -14.09 9.73
CA ASN A 19 -10.92 -14.72 11.03
C ASN A 19 -10.68 -13.65 12.09
N LYS A 20 -11.66 -13.40 12.96
CA LYS A 20 -11.56 -12.40 14.04
C LYS A 20 -10.56 -12.79 15.14
N ASN A 21 -10.16 -14.06 15.20
CA ASN A 21 -9.21 -14.55 16.20
C ASN A 21 -7.75 -14.36 15.77
N LEU A 22 -7.49 -13.61 14.68
CA LEU A 22 -6.12 -13.29 14.25
C LEU A 22 -5.35 -12.47 15.28
N GLY A 23 -6.04 -11.77 16.20
CA GLY A 23 -5.39 -10.88 17.17
C GLY A 23 -5.00 -9.55 16.55
N ILE A 24 -5.87 -9.00 15.69
CA ILE A 24 -5.75 -7.62 15.21
C ILE A 24 -5.80 -6.70 16.44
N CYS A 25 -4.74 -5.92 16.66
CA CYS A 25 -4.59 -5.07 17.85
C CYS A 25 -5.05 -3.62 17.62
N GLY A 26 -5.33 -3.25 16.37
CA GLY A 26 -5.88 -1.94 16.04
C GLY A 26 -5.95 -1.70 14.53
N HIS A 27 -6.51 -0.57 14.15
CA HIS A 27 -6.49 -0.09 12.77
C HIS A 27 -6.48 1.44 12.72
N THR A 28 -5.98 1.98 11.61
CA THR A 28 -6.09 3.39 11.23
C THR A 28 -6.64 3.47 9.80
N LYS A 29 -7.15 4.65 9.43
CA LYS A 29 -7.69 4.89 8.10
C LYS A 29 -7.42 6.32 7.67
N GLY A 30 -7.15 6.48 6.39
CA GLY A 30 -6.98 7.77 5.74
C GLY A 30 -7.88 7.90 4.51
N ASN A 31 -7.57 8.87 3.68
CA ASN A 31 -8.21 9.04 2.38
C ASN A 31 -7.49 8.15 1.37
N GLY A 32 -8.11 7.02 0.98
CA GLY A 32 -7.54 6.06 0.04
C GLY A 32 -6.67 4.97 0.67
N TYR A 33 -6.66 4.81 2.00
CA TYR A 33 -5.99 3.68 2.64
C TYR A 33 -6.64 3.24 3.96
N VAL A 34 -6.41 1.97 4.31
CA VAL A 34 -6.66 1.37 5.62
C VAL A 34 -5.39 0.67 6.07
N CYS A 35 -5.00 0.81 7.34
CA CYS A 35 -3.86 0.11 7.91
C CYS A 35 -4.34 -0.72 9.11
N LEU A 36 -4.16 -2.04 9.03
CA LEU A 36 -4.41 -2.97 10.14
C LEU A 36 -3.12 -3.24 10.88
N LYS A 37 -3.15 -3.12 12.20
CA LYS A 37 -2.02 -3.47 13.08
C LYS A 37 -2.22 -4.90 13.57
N TRP A 38 -1.21 -5.73 13.37
CA TRP A 38 -1.22 -7.14 13.76
C TRP A 38 0.12 -7.55 14.35
N LYS A 39 0.16 -7.77 15.68
CA LYS A 39 1.39 -8.11 16.41
C LYS A 39 2.51 -7.08 16.13
N SER A 40 3.63 -7.50 15.53
CA SER A 40 4.80 -6.67 15.21
C SER A 40 4.79 -6.11 13.78
N TRP A 41 3.71 -6.28 13.03
CA TRP A 41 3.60 -5.87 11.64
C TRP A 41 2.26 -5.20 11.36
N CYS A 42 2.19 -4.47 10.25
CA CYS A 42 0.97 -3.89 9.74
C CYS A 42 0.70 -4.33 8.31
N LEU A 43 -0.59 -4.41 7.97
CA LEU A 43 -1.07 -4.62 6.62
C LEU A 43 -1.76 -3.33 6.17
N LEU A 44 -1.23 -2.70 5.13
CA LEU A 44 -1.77 -1.46 4.57
C LEU A 44 -2.40 -1.74 3.21
N GLY A 45 -3.70 -1.49 3.13
CA GLY A 45 -4.49 -1.55 1.90
C GLY A 45 -4.62 -0.15 1.33
N CYS A 46 -4.41 0.05 0.04
CA CYS A 46 -4.54 1.39 -0.53
C CYS A 46 -5.06 1.42 -1.98
N TYR A 47 -5.66 2.55 -2.37
CA TYR A 47 -6.10 2.84 -3.72
C TYR A 47 -5.85 4.32 -4.02
N CYS A 48 -5.12 4.58 -5.10
CA CYS A 48 -4.98 5.90 -5.66
C CYS A 48 -5.63 5.95 -7.04
N SER A 49 -6.56 6.88 -7.25
CA SER A 49 -7.23 7.06 -8.54
C SER A 49 -6.22 7.39 -9.65
N PRO A 50 -6.39 6.89 -10.88
CA PRO A 50 -5.55 7.29 -12.02
C PRO A 50 -5.82 8.75 -12.46
N ASN A 51 -6.92 9.36 -12.01
CA ASN A 51 -7.35 10.68 -12.43
C ASN A 51 -6.75 11.83 -11.61
N VAL A 52 -5.97 11.53 -10.57
CA VAL A 52 -5.28 12.57 -9.78
C VAL A 52 -3.95 12.92 -10.44
N ASP A 53 -3.54 14.17 -10.31
CA ASP A 53 -2.25 14.61 -10.83
C ASP A 53 -1.07 14.08 -9.99
N LEU A 54 0.16 14.37 -10.42
CA LEU A 54 1.37 13.89 -9.73
C LEU A 54 1.56 14.53 -8.34
N GLN A 55 1.09 15.77 -8.13
CA GLN A 55 1.18 16.45 -6.85
C GLN A 55 0.22 15.83 -5.82
N GLU A 56 -1.00 15.55 -6.25
CA GLU A 56 -2.00 14.82 -5.47
C GLU A 56 -1.54 13.38 -5.18
N PHE A 57 -0.89 12.73 -6.16
CA PHE A 57 -0.28 11.41 -5.97
C PHE A 57 0.81 11.43 -4.89
N GLY A 58 1.75 12.38 -4.96
CA GLY A 58 2.80 12.52 -3.96
C GLY A 58 2.24 12.83 -2.57
N SER A 59 1.17 13.64 -2.49
CA SER A 59 0.46 13.91 -1.23
C SER A 59 -0.18 12.65 -0.64
N PHE A 60 -0.76 11.80 -1.49
CA PHE A 60 -1.29 10.50 -1.10
C PHE A 60 -0.20 9.57 -0.57
N VAL A 61 0.91 9.42 -1.30
CA VAL A 61 2.04 8.57 -0.85
C VAL A 61 2.63 9.11 0.45
N GLY A 62 2.81 10.43 0.59
CA GLY A 62 3.28 11.07 1.83
C GLY A 62 2.37 10.81 3.03
N SER A 63 1.05 10.71 2.82
CA SER A 63 0.12 10.33 3.89
C SER A 63 0.30 8.89 4.35
N ILE A 64 0.60 7.97 3.43
CA ILE A 64 0.95 6.58 3.74
C ILE A 64 2.30 6.54 4.48
N THR A 65 3.32 7.27 4.01
CA THR A 65 4.62 7.38 4.69
C THR A 65 4.48 7.82 6.14
N SER A 66 3.62 8.81 6.38
CA SER A 66 3.36 9.33 7.72
C SER A 66 2.73 8.27 8.63
N GLU A 67 1.78 7.49 8.09
CA GLU A 67 1.19 6.36 8.81
C GLU A 67 2.24 5.27 9.11
N LEU A 68 3.02 4.84 8.12
CA LEU A 68 4.05 3.81 8.31
C LEU A 68 5.06 4.20 9.39
N ARG A 69 5.58 5.44 9.33
CA ARG A 69 6.51 5.99 10.33
C ARG A 69 5.86 6.09 11.73
N SER A 70 4.59 6.49 11.79
CA SER A 70 3.82 6.55 13.05
C SER A 70 3.63 5.17 13.67
N THR A 71 3.35 4.14 12.86
CA THR A 71 3.23 2.78 13.39
C THR A 71 4.58 2.21 13.84
N ASN A 72 5.66 2.53 13.12
CA ASN A 72 6.99 1.97 13.34
C ASN A 72 6.99 0.43 13.40
N LEU A 73 6.16 -0.20 12.56
CA LEU A 73 6.03 -1.66 12.41
C LEU A 73 6.54 -2.07 11.03
N GLU A 74 6.91 -3.35 10.89
CA GLU A 74 7.16 -3.94 9.56
C GLU A 74 5.85 -3.92 8.75
N ALA A 75 5.91 -3.55 7.48
CA ALA A 75 4.72 -3.29 6.68
C ALA A 75 4.61 -4.21 5.47
N VAL A 76 3.42 -4.77 5.28
CA VAL A 76 3.00 -5.31 3.98
C VAL A 76 2.02 -4.32 3.37
N ILE A 77 2.35 -3.82 2.18
CA ILE A 77 1.53 -2.84 1.47
C ILE A 77 0.94 -3.52 0.25
N ALA A 78 -0.39 -3.52 0.17
CA ALA A 78 -1.13 -4.08 -0.95
C ALA A 78 -2.10 -3.02 -1.46
N GLY A 79 -1.93 -2.60 -2.70
CA GLY A 79 -2.82 -1.59 -3.24
C GLY A 79 -2.66 -1.36 -4.72
N ASP A 80 -3.65 -0.66 -5.26
CA ASP A 80 -3.62 -0.16 -6.62
C ASP A 80 -3.20 1.31 -6.60
N PHE A 81 -1.93 1.54 -6.88
CA PHE A 81 -1.38 2.89 -6.99
C PHE A 81 -1.64 3.53 -8.36
N ASN A 82 -2.18 2.80 -9.34
CA ASN A 82 -2.28 3.26 -10.73
C ASN A 82 -0.95 3.85 -11.25
N ALA A 83 0.13 3.08 -11.10
CA ALA A 83 1.48 3.47 -11.47
C ALA A 83 2.16 2.34 -12.24
N LYS A 84 2.99 2.70 -13.22
CA LYS A 84 3.67 1.73 -14.09
C LYS A 84 5.15 1.76 -13.79
N ALA A 85 5.74 0.62 -13.42
CA ALA A 85 7.18 0.47 -13.34
C ALA A 85 7.63 -0.94 -13.75
N SER A 86 8.81 -1.02 -14.32
CA SER A 86 9.50 -2.29 -14.57
C SER A 86 9.70 -3.11 -13.29
N MET A 87 9.82 -2.44 -12.13
CA MET A 87 9.94 -3.10 -10.83
C MET A 87 8.77 -4.04 -10.48
N TRP A 88 7.58 -3.80 -11.02
CA TRP A 88 6.45 -4.73 -10.89
C TRP A 88 5.98 -5.26 -12.26
N GLY A 89 6.88 -5.26 -13.24
CA GLY A 89 6.70 -5.93 -14.53
C GLY A 89 5.92 -5.15 -15.60
N SER A 90 5.77 -3.85 -15.44
CA SER A 90 5.28 -3.02 -16.54
C SER A 90 6.36 -2.87 -17.62
N PRO A 91 6.02 -2.90 -18.93
CA PRO A 91 6.98 -2.65 -20.01
C PRO A 91 7.43 -1.18 -20.08
N VAL A 92 6.72 -0.28 -19.40
CA VAL A 92 7.05 1.14 -19.28
C VAL A 92 7.13 1.53 -17.82
N THR A 93 8.02 2.46 -17.52
CA THR A 93 8.04 3.17 -16.24
C THR A 93 7.49 4.57 -16.48
N ASP A 94 6.43 4.95 -15.77
CA ASP A 94 5.86 6.31 -15.79
C ASP A 94 6.30 7.12 -14.56
N ALA A 95 6.01 8.42 -14.54
CA ALA A 95 6.42 9.31 -13.46
C ALA A 95 5.92 8.88 -12.06
N ARG A 96 4.74 8.23 -11.99
CA ARG A 96 4.22 7.69 -10.73
C ARG A 96 5.00 6.44 -10.31
N GLY A 97 5.39 5.61 -11.27
CA GLY A 97 6.24 4.45 -11.05
C GLY A 97 7.64 4.83 -10.60
N GLU A 98 8.26 5.83 -11.23
CA GLU A 98 9.55 6.39 -10.78
C GLU A 98 9.46 6.87 -9.33
N TYR A 99 8.45 7.69 -9.03
CA TYR A 99 8.21 8.19 -7.67
C TYR A 99 8.05 7.06 -6.64
N LEU A 100 7.28 6.02 -6.97
CA LEU A 100 7.09 4.88 -6.08
C LEU A 100 8.33 4.01 -5.90
N MET A 101 9.16 3.86 -6.93
CA MET A 101 10.43 3.12 -6.80
C MET A 101 11.40 3.87 -5.89
N GLU A 102 11.49 5.20 -6.01
CA GLU A 102 12.28 6.03 -5.11
C GLU A 102 11.74 5.97 -3.67
N TRP A 103 10.42 6.08 -3.51
CA TRP A 103 9.75 5.95 -2.21
C TRP A 103 9.96 4.57 -1.58
N ALA A 104 9.89 3.50 -2.37
CA ALA A 104 10.16 2.14 -1.90
C ALA A 104 11.61 2.01 -1.43
N ALA A 105 12.57 2.56 -2.18
CA ALA A 105 13.98 2.58 -1.78
C ALA A 105 14.21 3.42 -0.50
N GLU A 106 13.54 4.56 -0.34
CA GLU A 106 13.62 5.40 0.88
C GLU A 106 13.15 4.64 2.13
N LEU A 107 12.13 3.78 1.98
CA LEU A 107 11.53 3.02 3.08
C LEU A 107 12.05 1.58 3.20
N ASP A 108 13.09 1.21 2.44
CA ASP A 108 13.62 -0.16 2.37
C ASP A 108 12.55 -1.22 2.06
N LEU A 109 11.61 -0.86 1.19
CA LEU A 109 10.53 -1.75 0.74
C LEU A 109 10.97 -2.54 -0.48
N SER A 110 10.61 -3.82 -0.50
CA SER A 110 10.84 -4.72 -1.64
C SER A 110 9.52 -5.06 -2.33
N ALA A 111 9.50 -4.94 -3.66
CA ALA A 111 8.37 -5.40 -4.46
C ALA A 111 8.33 -6.94 -4.49
N ILE A 112 7.14 -7.52 -4.26
CA ILE A 112 6.92 -8.98 -4.29
C ILE A 112 6.14 -9.44 -5.53
N ASN A 113 6.00 -8.57 -6.52
CA ASN A 113 5.27 -8.86 -7.76
C ASN A 113 6.03 -9.90 -8.60
N TRP A 114 5.33 -10.99 -8.95
CA TRP A 114 5.92 -12.19 -9.56
C TRP A 114 6.59 -11.95 -10.92
N SER A 115 6.21 -10.90 -11.66
CA SER A 115 6.80 -10.56 -12.95
C SER A 115 8.32 -10.35 -12.89
N GLN A 116 8.91 -10.04 -11.73
CA GLN A 116 10.36 -10.00 -11.54
C GLN A 116 11.00 -11.37 -11.28
N MET A 117 10.29 -12.33 -10.66
CA MET A 117 10.90 -13.59 -10.19
C MET A 117 11.31 -14.54 -11.34
N LEU A 118 10.82 -14.32 -12.55
CA LEU A 118 11.23 -15.09 -13.74
C LEU A 118 12.45 -14.48 -14.45
N ALA A 119 12.76 -13.20 -14.27
CA ALA A 119 13.91 -12.56 -14.95
C ALA A 119 15.25 -12.81 -14.25
N ALA A 120 15.23 -13.27 -12.99
CA ALA A 120 16.44 -13.56 -12.21
C ALA A 120 16.92 -15.02 -12.32
N ASN A 121 16.24 -15.88 -13.10
CA ASN A 121 16.53 -17.32 -13.19
C ASN A 121 16.49 -17.88 -14.64
N ILE A 122 16.89 -17.08 -15.64
CA ILE A 122 17.14 -17.56 -17.01
C ILE A 122 18.48 -17.05 -17.53
#